data_AF-A0A9Q4KTA5-F1
#
_entry.id   AF-A0A9Q4KTA5-F1
#
_cell.length_a   1.000
_cell.length_b   1.000
_cell.length_c   1.000
_cell.angle_alpha   90.00
_cell.angle_beta   90.00
_cell.angle_gamma   90.00
#
_symmetry.space_group_name_H-M   'P 1'
#
loop_
_entity.id
_entity.type
_entity.pdbx_description
1 polymer ?
#
loop_
_entity_poly.entity_id
_entity_poly.type
_entity_poly.pdbx_seq_one_letter_code
_entity_poly.pdbx_strand_id
1 'polypeptide(L)'
;MKRMEHHKIKTFILIFAVIAIFLFLGLASEGKIGIALFNNTSHTTETPEAGEPIAYLISNLTRPAEVEISEEDIKRIPKVEGVVNSNGNGNSSEYEETVLGSFLQAAEQFSGAGKGMETYKVDTFDLLTDPDFAEPAYLGREKGVKVSIVYNSSPSNIDETYWGHLTDASLITHSIYGSTAGSDTGYVTVSYMFAEKAPRFQVTLTAQDAGTISSDWTEDNYLPMSAWSTVTIDSSEGIVPYENIDTALPETQRNEGMFSDAATPVSAVTEYNLYLSKNDLKELFGRYSIEIQNYIQKISDDSINSDFRSMADTSNNMMIRAAEIEDEIKQLPISPEYTDVAKNFLEGMRNYRYAGSYFWYGSLFTEIEPIKTGNTYIQQGFSKNNDALEALDIETIETELFEMPSTDVFPNAKYIYENFEYQDTYKRNDISAKLSSFSSTDTYVLKQGDNVERNVAGYGYKYIFPVVEFHHLGYRGTGSSRITTPDTDDFSIFYNGEEYTSITPSPYVGRTLDTTTYIEPIGYPYYKMNLNRKEAYEGVLVFKVPHDFDPAKAYMVLDLGDEEAVWHMLPR
;
A
#
# COMPACT_ATOMS: atom_id res chain seq x y z
N MET A 1 60.88 2.59 -4.98
CA MET A 1 60.26 1.47 -5.73
C MET A 1 59.44 0.50 -4.86
N LYS A 2 59.88 0.07 -3.67
CA LYS A 2 59.11 -0.85 -2.80
C LYS A 2 57.75 -0.36 -2.27
N ARG A 3 57.48 0.95 -2.25
CA ARG A 3 56.21 1.52 -1.75
C ARG A 3 55.05 1.43 -2.75
N MET A 4 55.35 1.26 -4.04
CA MET A 4 54.35 1.24 -5.11
C MET A 4 53.78 -0.17 -5.34
N GLU A 5 54.54 -1.22 -5.00
CA GLU A 5 54.04 -2.61 -5.04
C GLU A 5 53.07 -2.90 -3.88
N HIS A 6 53.30 -2.28 -2.71
CA HIS A 6 52.42 -2.48 -1.55
C HIS A 6 51.01 -1.92 -1.75
N HIS A 7 50.88 -0.80 -2.48
CA HIS A 7 49.57 -0.23 -2.79
C HIS A 7 48.80 -1.08 -3.80
N LYS A 8 49.46 -1.58 -4.84
CA LYS A 8 48.85 -2.47 -5.83
C LYS A 8 48.41 -3.80 -5.23
N ILE A 9 49.18 -4.36 -4.31
CA ILE A 9 48.81 -5.59 -3.59
C ILE A 9 47.59 -5.35 -2.70
N LYS A 10 47.50 -4.20 -1.99
CA LYS A 10 46.33 -3.85 -1.20
C LYS A 10 45.06 -3.68 -2.04
N THR A 11 45.15 -2.98 -3.18
CA THR A 11 44.02 -2.82 -4.10
C THR A 11 43.58 -4.17 -4.69
N PHE A 12 44.53 -5.06 -4.99
CA PHE A 12 44.21 -6.39 -5.51
C PHE A 12 43.53 -7.30 -4.48
N ILE A 13 43.97 -7.25 -3.22
CA ILE A 13 43.34 -7.97 -2.10
C ILE A 13 41.93 -7.44 -1.83
N LEU A 14 41.74 -6.12 -1.88
CA LEU A 14 40.43 -5.49 -1.66
C LEU A 14 39.43 -5.90 -2.76
N ILE A 15 39.85 -5.88 -4.04
CA ILE A 15 39.01 -6.32 -5.16
C ILE A 15 38.65 -7.81 -5.02
N PHE A 16 39.60 -8.66 -4.61
CA PHE A 16 39.32 -10.09 -4.41
C PHE A 16 38.40 -10.35 -3.22
N ALA A 17 38.52 -9.59 -2.13
CA ALA A 17 37.65 -9.71 -0.98
C ALA A 17 36.21 -9.28 -1.31
N VAL A 18 36.05 -8.18 -2.05
CA VAL A 18 34.75 -7.69 -2.53
C VAL A 18 34.11 -8.69 -3.50
N ILE A 19 34.87 -9.22 -4.47
CA ILE A 19 34.36 -10.24 -5.40
C ILE A 19 33.99 -11.54 -4.66
N ALA A 20 34.75 -11.94 -3.64
CA ALA A 20 34.40 -13.12 -2.83
C ALA A 20 33.12 -12.90 -2.02
N ILE A 21 32.93 -11.70 -1.45
CA ILE A 21 31.69 -11.34 -0.73
C ILE A 21 30.48 -11.37 -1.68
N PHE A 22 30.60 -10.81 -2.88
CA PHE A 22 29.53 -10.86 -3.89
C PHE A 22 29.26 -12.28 -4.42
N LEU A 23 30.30 -13.13 -4.58
CA LEU A 23 30.13 -14.52 -4.99
C LEU A 23 29.50 -15.40 -3.91
N PHE A 24 29.79 -15.15 -2.63
CA PHE A 24 29.18 -15.87 -1.52
C PHE A 24 27.74 -15.40 -1.22
N LEU A 25 27.43 -14.12 -1.41
CA LEU A 25 26.06 -13.60 -1.30
C LEU A 25 25.18 -14.01 -2.49
N GLY A 26 25.72 -14.03 -3.72
CA GLY A 26 24.98 -14.49 -4.90
C GLY A 26 24.73 -16.01 -4.95
N LEU A 27 25.50 -16.82 -4.22
CA LEU A 27 25.26 -18.26 -4.08
C LEU A 27 24.36 -18.62 -2.90
N ALA A 28 24.08 -17.67 -1.99
CA ALA A 28 23.08 -17.83 -0.94
C ALA A 28 21.66 -17.44 -1.40
N SER A 29 21.52 -16.70 -2.50
CA SER A 29 20.23 -16.33 -3.11
C SER A 29 19.66 -17.39 -4.07
N GLU A 30 20.35 -18.50 -4.32
CA GLU A 30 19.81 -19.67 -5.03
C GLU A 30 19.91 -20.92 -4.15
N GLY A 31 19.01 -21.02 -3.18
CA GLY A 31 18.80 -22.20 -2.35
C GLY A 31 18.26 -23.39 -3.14
N LYS A 32 19.09 -24.03 -3.97
CA LYS A 32 18.90 -25.40 -4.45
C LYS A 32 20.24 -26.10 -4.48
N ILE A 33 20.49 -26.98 -3.51
CA ILE A 33 20.96 -28.36 -3.71
C ILE A 33 20.76 -29.09 -2.38
N GLY A 34 19.79 -30.02 -2.39
CA GLY A 34 19.53 -30.99 -1.33
C GLY A 34 18.74 -32.14 -1.94
N ILE A 35 19.45 -33.21 -2.28
CA ILE A 35 19.00 -34.38 -3.02
C ILE A 35 17.96 -35.17 -2.22
N ALA A 36 16.79 -35.43 -2.82
CA ALA A 36 15.91 -36.52 -2.40
C ALA A 36 15.44 -37.30 -3.65
N LEU A 37 16.16 -38.39 -3.93
CA LEU A 37 15.63 -39.56 -4.60
C LEU A 37 14.55 -40.16 -3.69
N PHE A 38 13.32 -40.37 -4.16
CA PHE A 38 12.56 -41.63 -4.03
C PHE A 38 11.24 -41.57 -4.82
N ASN A 39 10.75 -42.76 -5.13
CA ASN A 39 9.85 -43.13 -6.21
C ASN A 39 8.40 -42.63 -6.16
N ASN A 40 7.92 -42.46 -7.38
CA ASN A 40 6.57 -42.57 -7.93
C ASN A 40 5.78 -43.84 -7.52
N THR A 41 4.49 -43.68 -7.18
CA THR A 41 3.28 -44.53 -7.38
C THR A 41 2.20 -43.99 -6.43
N SER A 42 0.90 -43.82 -6.72
CA SER A 42 -0.01 -44.23 -7.79
C SER A 42 -1.38 -43.52 -7.61
N HIS A 43 -2.11 -43.34 -8.73
CA HIS A 43 -3.53 -43.02 -8.92
C HIS A 43 -4.53 -43.20 -7.76
N THR A 44 -5.53 -42.30 -7.65
CA THR A 44 -6.90 -42.50 -8.22
C THR A 44 -7.76 -41.23 -8.16
N THR A 45 -8.43 -40.97 -9.29
CA THR A 45 -9.57 -40.06 -9.53
C THR A 45 -10.82 -40.49 -8.77
N GLU A 46 -11.55 -39.54 -8.17
CA GLU A 46 -13.02 -39.51 -8.15
C GLU A 46 -13.53 -38.05 -8.13
N THR A 47 -14.32 -37.68 -9.15
CA THR A 47 -15.29 -36.57 -9.12
C THR A 47 -16.59 -37.11 -8.52
N PRO A 48 -17.38 -36.30 -7.81
CA PRO A 48 -18.67 -35.95 -8.42
C PRO A 48 -19.21 -34.53 -8.14
N GLU A 49 -19.89 -34.04 -9.17
CA GLU A 49 -21.17 -33.31 -9.18
C GLU A 49 -21.35 -31.98 -8.43
N ALA A 50 -21.54 -30.97 -9.29
CA ALA A 50 -22.20 -29.69 -9.13
C ALA A 50 -23.28 -29.57 -8.02
N GLY A 51 -23.04 -28.62 -7.12
CA GLY A 51 -24.06 -27.79 -6.48
C GLY A 51 -23.69 -26.33 -6.68
N GLU A 52 -24.60 -25.51 -7.20
CA GLU A 52 -24.39 -24.08 -7.44
C GLU A 52 -24.03 -23.35 -6.13
N PRO A 53 -22.97 -22.52 -6.09
CA PRO A 53 -22.68 -21.70 -4.93
C PRO A 53 -23.70 -20.55 -4.84
N ILE A 54 -24.52 -20.58 -3.79
CA ILE A 54 -25.33 -19.43 -3.39
C ILE A 54 -24.37 -18.40 -2.80
N ALA A 55 -24.10 -17.33 -3.53
CA ALA A 55 -23.28 -16.22 -3.09
C ALA A 55 -24.02 -15.41 -2.01
N TYR A 56 -23.52 -15.45 -0.77
CA TYR A 56 -23.86 -14.48 0.26
C TYR A 56 -22.65 -13.58 0.48
N LEU A 57 -22.72 -12.36 -0.05
CA LEU A 57 -21.75 -11.30 0.21
C LEU A 57 -22.06 -10.74 1.60
N ILE A 58 -21.27 -11.10 2.61
CA ILE A 58 -21.36 -10.50 3.96
C ILE A 58 -20.25 -9.46 4.07
N SER A 59 -20.59 -8.21 3.78
CA SER A 59 -19.77 -7.04 4.08
C SER A 59 -20.13 -6.57 5.50
N ASN A 60 -19.25 -6.77 6.48
CA ASN A 60 -19.39 -6.16 7.81
C ASN A 60 -18.47 -4.93 7.87
N LEU A 61 -19.04 -3.73 7.70
CA LEU A 61 -18.35 -2.47 7.98
C LEU A 61 -18.89 -1.88 9.28
N THR A 62 -17.98 -1.64 10.23
CA THR A 62 -18.10 -0.80 11.44
C THR A 62 -19.21 -1.15 12.45
N ARG A 63 -18.81 -1.70 13.61
CA ARG A 63 -19.69 -1.86 14.79
C ARG A 63 -19.64 -0.61 15.69
N PRO A 64 -20.78 -0.12 16.19
CA PRO A 64 -20.82 0.83 17.30
C PRO A 64 -20.42 0.13 18.62
N ALA A 65 -19.70 0.86 19.48
CA ALA A 65 -18.92 0.36 20.61
C ALA A 65 -19.71 -0.14 21.86
N GLU A 66 -20.97 -0.58 21.77
CA GLU A 66 -21.77 -0.92 22.96
C GLU A 66 -22.67 -2.17 22.82
N VAL A 67 -22.16 -3.25 22.22
CA VAL A 67 -22.90 -4.52 22.19
C VAL A 67 -22.07 -5.64 22.84
N GLU A 68 -22.46 -6.06 24.05
CA GLU A 68 -21.97 -7.31 24.65
C GLU A 68 -22.37 -8.48 23.74
N ILE A 69 -21.38 -9.19 23.21
CA ILE A 69 -21.55 -10.34 22.33
C ILE A 69 -21.89 -11.56 23.21
N SER A 70 -22.99 -12.25 22.91
CA SER A 70 -23.34 -13.50 23.59
C SER A 70 -22.59 -14.69 22.97
N GLU A 71 -22.39 -15.78 23.73
CA GLU A 71 -21.85 -17.04 23.19
C GLU A 71 -22.65 -17.60 21.98
N GLU A 72 -23.90 -17.18 21.83
CA GLU A 72 -24.76 -17.56 20.71
C GLU A 72 -24.54 -16.74 19.44
N ASP A 73 -23.95 -15.54 19.56
CA ASP A 73 -23.50 -14.73 18.42
C ASP A 73 -22.17 -15.26 17.85
N ILE A 74 -21.30 -15.82 18.71
CA ILE A 74 -20.05 -16.51 18.32
C ILE A 74 -20.34 -17.73 17.43
N LYS A 75 -21.45 -18.44 17.65
CA LYS A 75 -21.85 -19.60 16.84
C LYS A 75 -22.41 -19.25 15.45
N ARG A 76 -22.65 -17.96 15.15
CA ARG A 76 -23.32 -17.51 13.92
C ARG A 76 -22.38 -16.87 12.89
N ILE A 77 -21.09 -16.78 13.17
CA ILE A 77 -20.07 -16.28 12.24
C ILE A 77 -19.78 -17.39 11.20
N PRO A 78 -19.65 -17.08 9.89
CA PRO A 78 -19.25 -18.06 8.88
C PRO A 78 -17.90 -18.66 9.29
N LYS A 79 -17.84 -19.98 9.43
CA LYS A 79 -16.59 -20.70 9.69
C LYS A 79 -15.75 -20.66 8.41
N VAL A 80 -14.80 -19.73 8.35
CA VAL A 80 -13.67 -19.84 7.43
C VAL A 80 -13.02 -21.20 7.71
N GLU A 81 -12.97 -22.09 6.70
CA GLU A 81 -12.41 -23.42 6.88
C GLU A 81 -10.89 -23.30 7.11
N GLY A 82 -10.39 -23.96 8.15
CA GLY A 82 -8.99 -23.92 8.51
C GLY A 82 -8.56 -25.20 9.20
N VAL A 83 -7.25 -25.47 9.16
CA VAL A 83 -6.66 -26.70 9.71
C VAL A 83 -5.58 -26.35 10.72
N VAL A 84 -5.61 -27.02 11.86
CA VAL A 84 -4.52 -27.01 12.83
C VAL A 84 -3.78 -28.34 12.73
N ASN A 85 -2.47 -28.30 12.48
CA ASN A 85 -1.64 -29.49 12.55
C ASN A 85 -0.61 -29.35 13.68
N SER A 86 -0.52 -30.40 14.49
CA SER A 86 0.59 -30.58 15.43
C SER A 86 1.50 -31.67 14.87
N ASN A 87 2.80 -31.40 14.85
CA ASN A 87 3.81 -32.41 14.53
C ASN A 87 4.19 -33.27 15.76
N GLY A 88 3.50 -33.11 16.90
CA GLY A 88 3.67 -33.91 18.10
C GLY A 88 2.81 -35.18 18.13
N ASN A 89 3.29 -36.23 18.80
CA ASN A 89 2.54 -37.46 19.03
C ASN A 89 1.44 -37.26 20.10
N GLY A 90 0.21 -36.89 19.72
CA GLY A 90 -0.93 -36.86 20.65
C GLY A 90 -2.17 -36.11 20.16
N ASN A 91 -3.32 -36.33 20.83
CA ASN A 91 -4.51 -35.46 20.69
C ASN A 91 -4.12 -33.99 20.92
N SER A 92 -4.79 -33.06 20.24
CA SER A 92 -4.66 -31.60 20.42
C SER A 92 -4.43 -31.25 21.90
N SER A 93 -3.25 -30.74 22.23
CA SER A 93 -2.90 -30.36 23.59
C SER A 93 -3.46 -28.98 23.90
N GLU A 94 -3.57 -28.65 25.19
CA GLU A 94 -4.02 -27.35 25.70
C GLU A 94 -3.27 -26.17 25.05
N TYR A 95 -2.01 -26.38 24.66
CA TYR A 95 -1.20 -25.41 23.93
C TYR A 95 -1.77 -25.11 22.53
N GLU A 96 -2.07 -26.13 21.72
CA GLU A 96 -2.63 -25.92 20.37
C GLU A 96 -4.01 -25.25 20.43
N GLU A 97 -4.85 -25.61 21.41
CA GLU A 97 -6.15 -24.97 21.62
C GLU A 97 -6.00 -23.49 21.98
N THR A 98 -5.02 -23.16 22.83
CA THR A 98 -4.72 -21.76 23.21
C THR A 98 -4.21 -20.97 22.01
N VAL A 99 -3.25 -21.50 21.24
CA VAL A 99 -2.71 -20.84 20.05
C VAL A 99 -3.80 -20.62 19.00
N LEU A 100 -4.66 -21.61 18.76
CA LEU A 100 -5.80 -21.47 17.86
C LEU A 100 -6.77 -20.40 18.36
N GLY A 101 -7.10 -20.41 19.65
CA GLY A 101 -7.98 -19.41 20.27
C GLY A 101 -7.44 -17.98 20.10
N SER A 102 -6.15 -17.77 20.37
CA SER A 102 -5.47 -16.49 20.15
C SER A 102 -5.47 -16.04 18.69
N PHE A 103 -5.21 -16.96 17.76
CA PHE A 103 -5.28 -16.64 16.33
C PHE A 103 -6.70 -16.23 15.92
N LEU A 104 -7.73 -16.97 16.35
CA LEU A 104 -9.12 -16.67 16.01
C LEU A 104 -9.57 -15.32 16.60
N GLN A 105 -9.15 -15.01 17.83
CA GLN A 105 -9.40 -13.70 18.44
C GLN A 105 -8.74 -12.56 17.66
N ALA A 106 -7.50 -12.73 17.19
CA ALA A 106 -6.86 -11.75 16.31
C ALA A 106 -7.58 -11.62 14.97
N ALA A 107 -8.01 -12.74 14.38
CA ALA A 107 -8.70 -12.76 13.09
C ALA A 107 -10.04 -12.01 13.10
N GLU A 108 -10.72 -11.92 14.24
CA GLU A 108 -11.94 -11.10 14.40
C GLU A 108 -11.69 -9.60 14.23
N GLN A 109 -10.43 -9.17 14.38
CA GLN A 109 -10.01 -7.78 14.40
C GLN A 109 -9.16 -7.40 13.17
N PHE A 110 -9.02 -8.29 12.18
CA PHE A 110 -8.22 -8.01 10.99
C PHE A 110 -8.68 -6.75 10.27
N SER A 111 -7.71 -5.87 10.04
CA SER A 111 -7.91 -4.56 9.45
C SER A 111 -7.09 -4.36 8.17
N GLY A 112 -6.13 -5.25 7.87
CA GLY A 112 -5.34 -5.22 6.65
C GLY A 112 -5.54 -6.46 5.76
N ALA A 113 -4.46 -7.02 5.24
CA ALA A 113 -4.45 -8.09 4.23
C ALA A 113 -5.22 -9.36 4.66
N GLY A 114 -5.25 -9.64 5.96
CA GLY A 114 -5.97 -10.76 6.55
C GLY A 114 -7.50 -10.67 6.39
N LYS A 115 -8.07 -9.49 6.10
CA LYS A 115 -9.50 -9.35 5.75
C LYS A 115 -9.92 -10.22 4.57
N GLY A 116 -9.01 -10.45 3.63
CA GLY A 116 -9.24 -11.30 2.46
C GLY A 116 -9.10 -12.79 2.73
N MET A 117 -8.84 -13.20 3.98
CA MET A 117 -8.59 -14.60 4.34
C MET A 117 -9.77 -15.50 3.98
N GLU A 118 -9.50 -16.48 3.13
CA GLU A 118 -10.46 -17.53 2.76
C GLU A 118 -10.22 -18.84 3.50
N THR A 119 -8.96 -19.15 3.78
CA THR A 119 -8.57 -20.28 4.61
C THR A 119 -7.32 -19.94 5.39
N TYR A 120 -7.06 -20.70 6.45
CA TYR A 120 -5.84 -20.56 7.24
C TYR A 120 -5.28 -21.92 7.65
N LYS A 121 -4.00 -21.90 7.99
CA LYS A 121 -3.30 -23.04 8.57
C LYS A 121 -2.46 -22.59 9.75
N VAL A 122 -2.65 -23.25 10.89
CA VAL A 122 -1.81 -23.04 12.08
C VAL A 122 -1.04 -24.33 12.34
N ASP A 123 0.28 -24.26 12.22
CA ASP A 123 1.17 -25.37 12.51
C ASP A 123 1.98 -25.07 13.79
N THR A 124 2.00 -26.03 14.71
CA THR A 124 2.85 -25.98 15.91
C THR A 124 3.98 -27.01 15.82
N PHE A 125 5.14 -26.65 16.36
CA PHE A 125 6.37 -27.45 16.27
C PHE A 125 7.08 -27.50 17.62
N ASP A 126 7.69 -28.64 17.92
CA ASP A 126 8.66 -28.74 19.01
C ASP A 126 10.00 -28.12 18.59
N LEU A 127 10.59 -27.32 19.47
CA LEU A 127 11.88 -26.69 19.29
C LEU A 127 12.96 -27.45 20.05
N LEU A 128 14.19 -27.37 19.54
CA LEU A 128 15.35 -27.88 20.25
C LEU A 128 15.70 -26.92 21.38
N THR A 129 15.65 -27.39 22.62
CA THR A 129 15.94 -26.60 23.84
C THR A 129 17.29 -26.92 24.47
N ASP A 130 18.07 -27.83 23.87
CA ASP A 130 19.42 -28.15 24.32
C ASP A 130 20.30 -26.89 24.23
N PRO A 131 20.90 -26.39 25.35
CA PRO A 131 21.67 -25.15 25.35
C PRO A 131 22.83 -25.09 24.36
N ASP A 132 23.37 -26.24 23.93
CA ASP A 132 24.49 -26.30 22.99
C ASP A 132 24.05 -26.12 21.52
N PHE A 133 22.75 -26.30 21.22
CA PHE A 133 22.20 -26.32 19.86
C PHE A 133 20.95 -25.44 19.67
N ALA A 134 20.32 -25.01 20.76
CA ALA A 134 19.14 -24.16 20.74
C ALA A 134 19.48 -22.79 20.16
N GLU A 135 18.56 -22.24 19.38
CA GLU A 135 18.63 -20.84 18.94
C GLU A 135 18.45 -19.93 20.17
N PRO A 136 19.47 -19.14 20.57
CA PRO A 136 19.38 -18.31 21.77
C PRO A 136 18.20 -17.33 21.74
N ALA A 137 17.80 -16.85 20.56
CA ALA A 137 16.68 -15.93 20.40
C ALA A 137 15.32 -16.52 20.81
N TYR A 138 15.21 -17.86 20.92
CA TYR A 138 14.00 -18.53 21.38
C TYR A 138 13.89 -18.61 22.91
N LEU A 139 14.92 -18.17 23.65
CA LEU A 139 14.95 -18.12 25.11
C LEU A 139 14.68 -19.48 25.79
N GLY A 140 15.06 -20.58 25.15
CA GLY A 140 14.86 -21.94 25.67
C GLY A 140 13.41 -22.42 25.68
N ARG A 141 12.51 -21.72 24.97
CA ARG A 141 11.10 -22.07 24.86
C ARG A 141 10.89 -23.27 23.94
N GLU A 142 9.95 -24.13 24.28
CA GLU A 142 9.82 -25.47 23.71
C GLU A 142 9.02 -25.53 22.41
N LYS A 143 8.25 -24.49 22.06
CA LYS A 143 7.30 -24.52 20.94
C LYS A 143 7.52 -23.39 19.94
N GLY A 144 7.28 -23.65 18.66
CA GLY A 144 7.22 -22.65 17.60
C GLY A 144 5.87 -22.66 16.89
N VAL A 145 5.42 -21.51 16.40
CA VAL A 145 4.14 -21.37 15.70
C VAL A 145 4.36 -20.82 14.29
N LYS A 146 3.69 -21.42 13.32
CA LYS A 146 3.55 -20.87 11.96
C LYS A 146 2.08 -20.72 11.60
N VAL A 147 1.70 -19.50 11.23
CA VAL A 147 0.38 -19.16 10.75
C VAL A 147 0.48 -18.85 9.26
N SER A 148 -0.29 -19.56 8.44
CA SER A 148 -0.43 -19.28 7.01
C SER A 148 -1.84 -18.77 6.74
N ILE A 149 -1.94 -17.58 6.16
CA ILE A 149 -3.17 -16.95 5.72
C ILE A 149 -3.24 -17.09 4.21
N VAL A 150 -4.31 -17.72 3.72
CA VAL A 150 -4.55 -17.95 2.30
C VAL A 150 -5.74 -17.13 1.85
N TYR A 151 -5.55 -16.35 0.79
CA TYR A 151 -6.58 -15.55 0.13
C TYR A 151 -6.51 -15.77 -1.39
N ASN A 152 -7.53 -15.40 -2.15
CA ASN A 152 -7.52 -15.50 -3.62
C ASN A 152 -7.23 -14.18 -4.33
N SER A 153 -7.49 -13.05 -3.67
CA SER A 153 -7.23 -11.71 -4.17
C SER A 153 -7.07 -10.76 -2.99
N SER A 154 -6.29 -9.69 -3.14
CA SER A 154 -6.31 -8.64 -2.13
C SER A 154 -7.64 -7.87 -2.15
N PRO A 155 -8.19 -7.51 -0.98
CA PRO A 155 -9.45 -6.77 -0.89
C PRO A 155 -9.33 -5.32 -1.37
N SER A 156 -8.15 -4.69 -1.29
CA SER A 156 -7.94 -3.30 -1.67
C SER A 156 -6.46 -2.93 -1.91
N ASN A 157 -6.21 -1.74 -2.45
CA ASN A 157 -4.85 -1.22 -2.66
C ASN A 157 -4.08 -1.03 -1.34
N ILE A 158 -4.76 -0.67 -0.24
CA ILE A 158 -4.11 -0.49 1.07
C ILE A 158 -3.73 -1.84 1.69
N ASP A 159 -4.45 -2.91 1.35
CA ASP A 159 -4.16 -4.26 1.82
C ASP A 159 -2.92 -4.86 1.12
N GLU A 160 -2.59 -4.42 -0.11
CA GLU A 160 -1.34 -4.76 -0.83
C GLU A 160 -0.15 -3.88 -0.42
N THR A 161 -0.07 -3.51 0.87
CA THR A 161 1.04 -2.72 1.43
C THR A 161 1.73 -3.46 2.56
N TYR A 162 2.93 -2.99 2.95
CA TYR A 162 3.58 -3.47 4.17
C TYR A 162 2.68 -3.25 5.38
N TRP A 163 2.06 -2.06 5.51
CA TRP A 163 1.11 -1.77 6.58
C TRP A 163 -0.03 -2.79 6.66
N GLY A 164 -0.66 -3.11 5.52
CA GLY A 164 -1.78 -4.05 5.46
C GLY A 164 -1.39 -5.45 5.97
N HIS A 165 -0.21 -5.93 5.61
CA HIS A 165 0.28 -7.23 6.06
C HIS A 165 0.79 -7.20 7.52
N LEU A 166 1.54 -6.16 7.88
CA LEU A 166 2.16 -6.04 9.19
C LEU A 166 1.14 -5.80 10.29
N THR A 167 0.04 -5.10 10.02
CA THR A 167 -1.01 -4.83 11.01
C THR A 167 -1.63 -6.13 11.54
N ASP A 168 -2.10 -6.98 10.64
CA ASP A 168 -2.72 -8.25 11.03
C ASP A 168 -1.69 -9.25 11.58
N ALA A 169 -0.46 -9.29 11.02
CA ALA A 169 0.61 -10.12 11.53
C ALA A 169 1.01 -9.73 12.96
N SER A 170 1.04 -8.43 13.26
CA SER A 170 1.30 -7.91 14.59
C SER A 170 0.21 -8.35 15.55
N LEU A 171 -1.05 -8.25 15.15
CA LEU A 171 -2.18 -8.64 15.99
C LEU A 171 -2.14 -10.13 16.35
N ILE A 172 -1.92 -11.01 15.36
CA ILE A 172 -1.76 -12.46 15.57
C ILE A 172 -0.63 -12.73 16.56
N THR A 173 0.51 -12.08 16.35
CA THR A 173 1.71 -12.36 17.13
C THR A 173 1.57 -11.80 18.56
N HIS A 174 0.93 -10.65 18.71
CA HIS A 174 0.58 -10.06 20.01
C HIS A 174 -0.36 -10.99 20.79
N SER A 175 -1.45 -11.45 20.17
CA SER A 175 -2.41 -12.35 20.82
C SER A 175 -1.80 -13.68 21.23
N ILE A 176 -0.87 -14.24 20.44
CA ILE A 176 -0.18 -15.50 20.80
C ILE A 176 0.80 -15.26 21.96
N TYR A 177 1.67 -14.25 21.89
CA TYR A 177 2.63 -13.97 22.97
C TYR A 177 1.97 -13.46 24.26
N GLY A 178 0.83 -12.79 24.16
CA GLY A 178 0.03 -12.32 25.30
C GLY A 178 -0.81 -13.42 25.96
N SER A 179 -0.97 -14.58 25.31
CA SER A 179 -1.72 -15.71 25.85
C SER A 179 -0.91 -16.54 26.86
N THR A 180 -1.57 -17.51 27.49
CA THR A 180 -0.90 -18.52 28.33
C THR A 180 0.09 -19.39 27.55
N ALA A 181 -0.05 -19.51 26.22
CA ALA A 181 0.91 -20.22 25.36
C ALA A 181 2.18 -19.39 25.09
N GLY A 182 2.16 -18.09 25.37
CA GLY A 182 3.27 -17.17 25.09
C GLY A 182 4.56 -17.53 25.80
N SER A 183 4.50 -18.05 27.04
CA SER A 183 5.69 -18.45 27.81
C SER A 183 6.45 -19.61 27.18
N ASP A 184 5.76 -20.45 26.41
CA ASP A 184 6.32 -21.66 25.81
C ASP A 184 6.63 -21.48 24.32
N THR A 185 6.28 -20.32 23.74
CA THR A 185 6.44 -20.02 22.31
C THR A 185 7.75 -19.28 22.04
N GLY A 186 8.71 -19.95 21.41
CA GLY A 186 10.02 -19.43 21.02
C GLY A 186 10.01 -18.50 19.81
N TYR A 187 9.10 -18.70 18.86
CA TYR A 187 8.87 -17.80 17.73
C TYR A 187 7.44 -17.93 17.18
N VAL A 188 6.98 -16.87 16.51
CA VAL A 188 5.78 -16.87 15.68
C VAL A 188 6.16 -16.41 14.27
N THR A 189 5.76 -17.17 13.26
CA THR A 189 5.86 -16.77 11.85
C THR A 189 4.47 -16.61 11.26
N VAL A 190 4.23 -15.50 10.57
CA VAL A 190 2.99 -15.25 9.82
C VAL A 190 3.34 -15.15 8.34
N SER A 191 2.67 -15.96 7.52
CA SER A 191 2.86 -16.04 6.08
C SER A 191 1.56 -15.75 5.35
N TYR A 192 1.60 -14.90 4.34
CA TYR A 192 0.50 -14.54 3.45
C TYR A 192 0.78 -15.15 2.08
N MET A 193 -0.21 -15.84 1.50
CA MET A 193 -0.05 -16.50 0.20
C MET A 193 -1.36 -16.63 -0.57
N PHE A 194 -1.25 -16.73 -1.89
CA PHE A 194 -2.32 -17.26 -2.71
C PHE A 194 -2.34 -18.79 -2.63
N ALA A 195 -3.51 -19.39 -2.87
CA ALA A 195 -3.65 -20.85 -2.88
C ALA A 195 -2.60 -21.52 -3.79
N GLU A 196 -1.94 -22.55 -3.26
CA GLU A 196 -0.90 -23.35 -3.93
C GLU A 196 0.36 -22.58 -4.38
N LYS A 197 0.58 -21.35 -3.87
CA LYS A 197 1.79 -20.55 -4.15
C LYS A 197 2.72 -20.46 -2.95
N ALA A 198 3.95 -20.01 -3.21
CA ALA A 198 4.88 -19.63 -2.15
C ALA A 198 4.35 -18.40 -1.38
N PRO A 199 4.78 -18.19 -0.12
CA PRO A 199 4.50 -16.97 0.61
C PRO A 199 4.98 -15.74 -0.17
N ARG A 200 4.08 -14.78 -0.36
CA ARG A 200 4.40 -13.48 -0.97
C ARG A 200 4.82 -12.44 0.06
N PHE A 201 4.37 -12.62 1.30
CA PHE A 201 4.82 -11.85 2.45
C PHE A 201 4.95 -12.77 3.66
N GLN A 202 6.07 -12.72 4.35
CA GLN A 202 6.32 -13.51 5.55
C GLN A 202 7.11 -12.71 6.57
N VAL A 203 6.67 -12.77 7.81
CA VAL A 203 7.35 -12.14 8.94
C VAL A 203 7.50 -13.13 10.09
N THR A 204 8.61 -13.01 10.83
CA THR A 204 8.90 -13.82 12.00
C THR A 204 9.31 -12.92 13.16
N LEU A 205 8.72 -13.13 14.32
CA LEU A 205 9.14 -12.52 15.58
C LEU A 205 9.60 -13.61 16.54
N THR A 206 10.79 -13.42 17.12
CA THR A 206 11.35 -14.32 18.14
C THR A 206 10.93 -13.89 19.55
N ALA A 207 11.01 -14.82 20.50
CA ALA A 207 10.72 -14.57 21.90
C ALA A 207 11.60 -13.47 22.51
N GLN A 208 12.88 -13.43 22.11
CA GLN A 208 13.81 -12.38 22.52
C GLN A 208 13.34 -11.00 22.03
N ASP A 209 13.08 -10.85 20.74
CA ASP A 209 12.67 -9.56 20.17
C ASP A 209 11.30 -9.11 20.71
N ALA A 210 10.32 -10.03 20.79
CA ALA A 210 9.03 -9.75 21.42
C ALA A 210 9.19 -9.26 22.87
N GLY A 211 10.13 -9.85 23.62
CA GLY A 211 10.44 -9.45 24.99
C GLY A 211 10.97 -8.01 25.10
N THR A 212 11.65 -7.50 24.07
CA THR A 212 12.17 -6.12 24.05
C THR A 212 11.11 -5.06 23.75
N ILE A 213 9.99 -5.47 23.15
CA ILE A 213 8.93 -4.59 22.63
C ILE A 213 7.71 -4.55 23.59
N SER A 214 7.60 -5.53 24.50
CA SER A 214 6.35 -5.89 25.18
C SER A 214 5.66 -4.83 26.05
N SER A 215 6.31 -3.74 26.47
CA SER A 215 5.66 -2.73 27.32
C SER A 215 4.80 -1.72 26.56
N ASP A 216 5.14 -1.45 25.29
CA ASP A 216 4.50 -0.40 24.48
C ASP A 216 3.66 -0.98 23.33
N TRP A 217 3.79 -2.29 23.07
CA TRP A 217 3.05 -3.01 22.04
C TRP A 217 1.65 -3.39 22.53
N THR A 218 0.63 -2.84 21.86
CA THR A 218 -0.79 -3.07 22.18
C THR A 218 -1.54 -3.52 20.92
N GLU A 219 -2.83 -3.85 21.06
CA GLU A 219 -3.71 -4.16 19.92
C GLU A 219 -3.95 -2.94 19.00
N ASP A 220 -3.68 -1.72 19.47
CA ASP A 220 -3.93 -0.47 18.73
C ASP A 220 -2.75 -0.05 17.84
N ASN A 221 -1.59 -0.70 17.96
CA ASN A 221 -0.41 -0.39 17.17
C ASN A 221 0.18 -1.65 16.52
N TYR A 222 0.85 -1.45 15.38
CA TYR A 222 1.50 -2.55 14.68
C TYR A 222 3.02 -2.45 14.75
N LEU A 223 3.70 -3.59 14.62
CA LEU A 223 5.15 -3.65 14.54
C LEU A 223 5.61 -3.23 13.14
N PRO A 224 6.36 -2.12 12.99
CA PRO A 224 6.90 -1.71 11.69
C PRO A 224 7.88 -2.75 11.17
N MET A 225 8.17 -2.71 9.86
CA MET A 225 9.02 -3.73 9.21
C MET A 225 10.35 -3.95 9.93
N SER A 226 10.98 -2.88 10.44
CA SER A 226 12.25 -2.91 11.17
C SER A 226 12.20 -3.57 12.55
N ALA A 227 11.01 -3.76 13.13
CA ALA A 227 10.82 -4.37 14.44
C ALA A 227 10.80 -5.91 14.39
N TRP A 228 10.50 -6.50 13.24
CA TRP A 228 10.45 -7.95 13.05
C TRP A 228 11.85 -8.57 13.03
N SER A 229 11.97 -9.80 13.55
CA SER A 229 13.25 -10.52 13.57
C SER A 229 13.70 -10.90 12.15
N THR A 230 12.74 -11.31 11.31
CA THR A 230 12.97 -11.65 9.90
C THR A 230 11.77 -11.20 9.08
N VAL A 231 12.02 -10.64 7.90
CA VAL A 231 11.00 -10.30 6.90
C VAL A 231 11.41 -10.88 5.55
N THR A 232 10.46 -11.46 4.83
CA THR A 232 10.66 -11.98 3.46
C THR A 232 9.48 -11.55 2.61
N ILE A 233 9.77 -10.88 1.50
CA ILE A 233 8.78 -10.30 0.60
C ILE A 233 9.14 -10.73 -0.81
N ASP A 234 8.18 -11.28 -1.55
CA ASP A 234 8.37 -11.57 -2.96
C ASP A 234 8.28 -10.26 -3.75
N SER A 235 9.44 -9.74 -4.15
CA SER A 235 9.55 -8.51 -4.94
C SER A 235 8.77 -8.54 -6.26
N SER A 236 8.41 -9.73 -6.78
CA SER A 236 7.63 -9.86 -8.01
C SER A 236 6.12 -9.68 -7.81
N GLU A 237 5.66 -9.68 -6.56
CA GLU A 237 4.25 -9.69 -6.19
C GLU A 237 3.66 -8.28 -5.98
N GLY A 238 4.46 -7.23 -6.19
CA GLY A 238 3.98 -5.85 -6.27
C GLY A 238 3.51 -5.23 -4.95
N ILE A 239 3.89 -5.81 -3.80
CA ILE A 239 3.55 -5.28 -2.48
C ILE A 239 4.25 -3.94 -2.26
N VAL A 240 3.48 -2.90 -2.00
CA VAL A 240 4.00 -1.54 -1.84
C VAL A 240 4.62 -1.39 -0.44
N PRO A 241 5.82 -0.79 -0.31
CA PRO A 241 6.49 -0.56 0.97
C PRO A 241 5.86 0.55 1.83
N TYR A 242 4.57 0.82 1.64
CA TYR A 242 3.83 1.79 2.42
C TYR A 242 3.62 1.28 3.86
N GLU A 243 3.96 2.12 4.81
CA GLU A 243 3.77 1.94 6.25
C GLU A 243 3.00 3.13 6.82
N ASN A 244 1.95 2.89 7.63
CA ASN A 244 1.21 3.96 8.30
C ASN A 244 1.91 4.36 9.60
N ILE A 245 2.74 5.39 9.51
CA ILE A 245 3.61 5.85 10.60
C ILE A 245 2.82 6.26 11.85
N ASP A 246 1.59 6.74 11.70
CA ASP A 246 0.77 7.21 12.83
C ASP A 246 0.28 6.08 13.73
N THR A 247 0.21 4.86 13.20
CA THR A 247 -0.21 3.63 13.92
C THR A 247 0.94 2.65 14.15
N ALA A 248 2.13 2.96 13.63
CA ALA A 248 3.31 2.15 13.85
C ALA A 248 3.74 2.29 15.32
N LEU A 249 4.10 1.18 15.93
CA LEU A 249 4.83 1.23 17.19
C LEU A 249 6.09 2.08 16.94
N PRO A 250 6.33 3.15 17.72
CA PRO A 250 7.53 3.95 17.56
C PRO A 250 8.74 3.02 17.62
N GLU A 251 9.76 3.27 16.79
CA GLU A 251 11.06 2.65 17.01
C GLU A 251 11.58 3.14 18.37
N THR A 252 11.17 2.47 19.45
CA THR A 252 11.91 2.50 20.69
C THR A 252 13.29 2.03 20.31
N GLN A 253 14.31 2.78 20.73
CA GLN A 253 15.70 2.43 20.53
C GLN A 253 15.87 0.98 21.01
N ARG A 254 15.80 -0.02 20.10
CA ARG A 254 16.47 -1.30 20.27
C ARG A 254 17.85 -0.87 20.66
N ASN A 255 18.18 -1.00 21.95
CA ASN A 255 19.29 -0.28 22.57
C ASN A 255 20.41 -0.14 21.56
N GLU A 256 20.74 1.09 21.15
CA GLU A 256 21.83 1.43 20.21
C GLU A 256 23.20 0.92 20.72
N GLY A 257 23.25 0.11 21.78
CA GLY A 257 24.36 -0.78 22.12
C GLY A 257 24.54 -1.96 21.16
N MET A 258 23.70 -2.09 20.12
CA MET A 258 23.78 -3.14 19.11
C MET A 258 23.99 -2.54 17.70
N PHE A 259 25.03 -1.73 17.52
CA PHE A 259 25.99 -2.12 16.48
C PHE A 259 26.39 -3.54 16.85
N SER A 260 25.71 -4.52 16.28
CA SER A 260 25.87 -5.90 16.73
C SER A 260 27.35 -6.26 16.66
N ASP A 261 27.87 -6.75 17.78
CA ASP A 261 28.98 -7.70 17.84
C ASP A 261 28.69 -9.00 17.04
N ALA A 262 27.73 -8.99 16.09
CA ALA A 262 27.63 -9.95 15.03
C ALA A 262 28.84 -9.74 14.11
N ALA A 263 29.98 -10.28 14.52
CA ALA A 263 31.00 -10.97 13.75
C ALA A 263 31.19 -10.59 12.26
N THR A 264 31.04 -9.33 11.85
CA THR A 264 32.09 -8.75 11.04
C THR A 264 33.30 -8.78 11.96
N PRO A 265 34.48 -9.24 11.52
CA PRO A 265 35.65 -9.21 12.38
C PRO A 265 35.99 -7.73 12.61
N VAL A 266 35.36 -7.12 13.62
CA VAL A 266 35.69 -5.78 14.15
C VAL A 266 37.18 -5.77 14.47
N SER A 267 37.74 -6.92 14.87
CA SER A 267 39.19 -7.11 14.98
C SER A 267 39.93 -6.83 13.66
N ALA A 268 39.51 -7.35 12.51
CA ALA A 268 40.19 -7.14 11.23
C ALA A 268 39.96 -5.74 10.64
N VAL A 269 38.74 -5.18 10.72
CA VAL A 269 38.47 -3.82 10.22
C VAL A 269 39.32 -2.79 10.97
N THR A 270 39.40 -2.93 12.30
CA THR A 270 40.19 -2.06 13.17
C THR A 270 41.70 -2.35 13.04
N GLU A 271 42.12 -3.60 12.89
CA GLU A 271 43.52 -4.01 12.73
C GLU A 271 44.12 -3.57 11.38
N TYR A 272 43.32 -3.56 10.30
CA TYR A 272 43.76 -3.19 8.96
C TYR A 272 43.34 -1.79 8.51
N ASN A 273 42.62 -1.04 9.36
CA ASN A 273 42.11 0.31 9.09
C ASN A 273 41.33 0.38 7.75
N LEU A 274 40.34 -0.50 7.60
CA LEU A 274 39.52 -0.63 6.39
C LEU A 274 38.30 0.30 6.39
N TYR A 275 38.30 1.33 7.22
CA TYR A 275 37.23 2.30 7.29
C TYR A 275 37.14 3.14 6.02
N LEU A 276 35.92 3.53 5.65
CA LEU A 276 35.69 4.52 4.61
C LEU A 276 36.32 5.86 4.99
N SER A 277 36.99 6.49 4.02
CA SER A 277 37.57 7.81 4.21
C SER A 277 36.51 8.91 4.11
N LYS A 278 36.82 10.13 4.60
CA LYS A 278 35.96 11.31 4.42
C LYS A 278 35.57 11.52 2.95
N ASN A 279 36.50 11.28 2.01
CA ASN A 279 36.23 11.47 0.59
C ASN A 279 35.27 10.41 0.02
N ASP A 280 35.36 9.17 0.51
CA ASP A 280 34.43 8.11 0.09
C ASP A 280 33.01 8.44 0.58
N LEU A 281 32.88 8.93 1.83
CA LEU A 281 31.60 9.42 2.37
C LEU A 281 31.09 10.65 1.63
N LYS A 282 31.96 11.59 1.25
CA LYS A 282 31.58 12.76 0.45
C LYS A 282 30.94 12.36 -0.88
N GLU A 283 31.60 11.46 -1.62
CA GLU A 283 31.09 10.99 -2.91
C GLU A 283 29.76 10.25 -2.74
N LEU A 284 29.68 9.37 -1.75
CA LEU A 284 28.51 8.55 -1.47
C LEU A 284 27.29 9.39 -1.09
N PHE A 285 27.43 10.26 -0.07
CA PHE A 285 26.32 11.06 0.45
C PHE A 285 25.89 12.13 -0.54
N GLY A 286 26.84 12.73 -1.28
CA GLY A 286 26.52 13.66 -2.36
C GLY A 286 25.68 12.99 -3.47
N ARG A 287 26.07 11.80 -3.91
CA ARG A 287 25.31 11.04 -4.93
C ARG A 287 23.89 10.72 -4.47
N TYR A 288 23.74 10.14 -3.29
CA TYR A 288 22.43 9.75 -2.76
C TYR A 288 21.53 10.95 -2.46
N SER A 289 22.10 12.06 -2.03
CA SER A 289 21.35 13.30 -1.86
C SER A 289 20.75 13.80 -3.18
N ILE A 290 21.51 13.73 -4.28
CA ILE A 290 21.03 14.11 -5.61
C ILE A 290 19.95 13.13 -6.11
N GLU A 291 20.14 11.83 -5.90
CA GLU A 291 19.16 10.81 -6.27
C GLU A 291 17.80 11.08 -5.62
N ILE A 292 17.76 11.32 -4.30
CA ILE A 292 16.51 11.61 -3.58
C ILE A 292 15.91 12.96 -4.00
N GLN A 293 16.72 14.00 -4.20
CA GLN A 293 16.25 15.30 -4.69
C GLN A 293 15.53 15.19 -6.04
N ASN A 294 16.01 14.34 -6.95
CA ASN A 294 15.35 14.10 -8.23
C ASN A 294 13.95 13.48 -8.06
N TYR A 295 13.78 12.57 -7.09
CA TYR A 295 12.45 12.04 -6.75
C TYR A 295 11.54 13.13 -6.20
N ILE A 296 12.02 13.96 -5.26
CA ILE A 296 11.24 15.05 -4.66
C ILE A 296 10.76 16.03 -5.73
N GLN A 297 11.65 16.46 -6.64
CA GLN A 297 11.29 17.35 -7.73
C GLN A 297 10.23 16.73 -8.63
N LYS A 298 10.39 15.46 -8.99
CA LYS A 298 9.42 14.77 -9.84
C LYS A 298 8.05 14.61 -9.15
N ILE A 299 8.01 14.32 -7.85
CA ILE A 299 6.76 14.28 -7.06
C ILE A 299 6.08 15.67 -7.06
N SER A 300 6.86 16.74 -6.95
CA SER A 300 6.33 18.11 -7.05
C SER A 300 5.76 18.40 -8.43
N ASP A 301 6.49 18.09 -9.50
CA ASP A 301 6.04 18.28 -10.88
C ASP A 301 4.76 17.48 -11.16
N ASP A 302 4.72 16.21 -10.76
CA ASP A 302 3.56 15.33 -10.92
C ASP A 302 2.34 15.91 -10.16
N SER A 303 2.56 16.42 -8.94
CA SER A 303 1.52 17.06 -8.13
C SER A 303 0.97 18.37 -8.74
N ILE A 304 1.84 19.23 -9.28
CA ILE A 304 1.44 20.50 -9.94
C ILE A 304 0.61 20.23 -11.19
N ASN A 305 0.92 19.14 -11.91
CA ASN A 305 0.20 18.72 -13.09
C ASN A 305 -1.05 17.87 -12.78
N SER A 306 -1.38 17.67 -11.49
CA SER A 306 -2.47 16.79 -11.03
C SER A 306 -2.33 15.33 -11.53
N ASP A 307 -1.12 14.87 -11.87
CA ASP A 307 -0.84 13.48 -12.23
C ASP A 307 -0.55 12.65 -10.96
N PHE A 308 -1.61 12.40 -10.19
CA PHE A 308 -1.51 11.67 -8.91
C PHE A 308 -1.05 10.21 -9.07
N ARG A 309 -1.26 9.62 -10.24
CA ARG A 309 -0.78 8.27 -10.53
C ARG A 309 0.75 8.26 -10.66
N SER A 310 1.30 9.16 -11.47
CA SER A 310 2.76 9.32 -11.55
C SER A 310 3.36 9.74 -10.22
N MET A 311 2.67 10.62 -9.47
CA MET A 311 3.07 11.01 -8.12
C MET A 311 3.16 9.80 -7.17
N ALA A 312 2.16 8.90 -7.20
CA ALA A 312 2.17 7.67 -6.40
C ALA A 312 3.35 6.76 -6.79
N ASP A 313 3.54 6.51 -8.09
CA ASP A 313 4.62 5.67 -8.59
C ASP A 313 6.01 6.25 -8.23
N THR A 314 6.19 7.56 -8.39
CA THR A 314 7.44 8.24 -8.03
C THR A 314 7.68 8.19 -6.51
N SER A 315 6.62 8.37 -5.71
CA SER A 315 6.69 8.28 -4.24
C SER A 315 7.06 6.88 -3.77
N ASN A 316 6.50 5.84 -4.42
CA ASN A 316 6.86 4.45 -4.18
C ASN A 316 8.35 4.19 -4.44
N ASN A 317 8.85 4.63 -5.59
CA ASN A 317 10.27 4.50 -5.92
C ASN A 317 11.19 5.25 -4.94
N MET A 318 10.76 6.41 -4.45
CA MET A 318 11.49 7.15 -3.42
C MET A 318 11.57 6.37 -2.11
N MET A 319 10.47 5.75 -1.66
CA MET A 319 10.44 4.91 -0.45
C MET A 319 11.42 3.74 -0.56
N ILE A 320 11.34 2.99 -1.67
CA ILE A 320 12.23 1.84 -1.95
C ILE A 320 13.68 2.31 -1.91
N ARG A 321 14.00 3.37 -2.66
CA ARG A 321 15.38 3.83 -2.80
C ARG A 321 15.96 4.37 -1.49
N ALA A 322 15.17 5.10 -0.71
CA ALA A 322 15.60 5.59 0.60
C ALA A 322 15.92 4.42 1.56
N ALA A 323 15.10 3.36 1.55
CA ALA A 323 15.34 2.16 2.34
C ALA A 323 16.61 1.40 1.89
N GLU A 324 16.81 1.23 0.59
CA GLU A 324 18.04 0.63 0.05
C GLU A 324 19.29 1.41 0.47
N ILE A 325 19.25 2.74 0.38
CA ILE A 325 20.37 3.60 0.80
C ILE A 325 20.65 3.43 2.30
N GLU A 326 19.62 3.35 3.14
CA GLU A 326 19.81 3.09 4.57
C GLU A 326 20.52 1.75 4.82
N ASP A 327 20.07 0.69 4.16
CA ASP A 327 20.63 -0.65 4.33
C ASP A 327 22.06 -0.76 3.80
N GLU A 328 22.33 -0.14 2.65
CA GLU A 328 23.67 -0.02 2.09
C GLU A 328 24.61 0.67 3.10
N ILE A 329 24.21 1.81 3.68
CA ILE A 329 25.05 2.57 4.61
C ILE A 329 25.27 1.84 5.94
N LYS A 330 24.24 1.16 6.47
CA LYS A 330 24.35 0.39 7.73
C LYS A 330 25.37 -0.75 7.63
N GLN A 331 25.63 -1.25 6.43
CA GLN A 331 26.61 -2.33 6.19
C GLN A 331 28.05 -1.82 5.99
N LEU A 332 28.26 -0.50 5.85
CA LEU A 332 29.58 0.05 5.57
C LEU A 332 30.43 0.19 6.83
N PRO A 333 31.74 -0.08 6.77
CA PRO A 333 32.67 0.16 7.86
C PRO A 333 32.98 1.67 7.95
N ILE A 334 32.10 2.41 8.63
CA ILE A 334 32.27 3.86 8.84
C ILE A 334 33.23 4.09 10.02
N SER A 335 34.19 5.01 9.82
CA SER A 335 35.12 5.39 10.88
C SER A 335 34.36 5.98 12.08
N PRO A 336 34.72 5.65 13.34
CA PRO A 336 34.06 6.19 14.53
C PRO A 336 33.98 7.72 14.58
N GLU A 337 34.89 8.42 13.89
CA GLU A 337 34.88 9.89 13.80
C GLU A 337 33.73 10.46 12.94
N TYR A 338 33.09 9.63 12.11
CA TYR A 338 31.97 10.02 11.24
C TYR A 338 30.65 9.32 11.60
N THR A 339 30.57 8.64 12.76
CA THR A 339 29.34 7.95 13.17
C THR A 339 28.16 8.91 13.29
N ASP A 340 28.35 10.08 13.89
CA ASP A 340 27.28 11.08 14.03
C ASP A 340 26.85 11.65 12.68
N VAL A 341 27.79 11.81 11.75
CA VAL A 341 27.53 12.26 10.37
C VAL A 341 26.67 11.24 9.63
N ALA A 342 27.01 9.95 9.74
CA ALA A 342 26.23 8.87 9.16
C ALA A 342 24.85 8.75 9.81
N LYS A 343 24.74 8.96 11.13
CA LYS A 343 23.47 8.96 11.85
C LYS A 343 22.52 10.05 11.33
N ASN A 344 23.02 11.28 11.18
CA ASN A 344 22.24 12.38 10.60
C ASN A 344 21.80 12.08 9.16
N PHE A 345 22.70 11.53 8.33
CA PHE A 345 22.36 11.15 6.96
C PHE A 345 21.26 10.07 6.91
N LEU A 346 21.38 9.02 7.72
CA LEU A 346 20.37 7.96 7.84
C LEU A 346 19.03 8.49 8.35
N GLU A 347 19.04 9.39 9.33
CA GLU A 347 17.83 10.06 9.80
C GLU A 347 17.18 10.90 8.68
N GLY A 348 17.99 11.54 7.82
CA GLY A 348 17.52 12.21 6.62
C GLY A 348 16.83 11.25 5.64
N MET A 349 17.46 10.12 5.32
CA MET A 349 16.88 9.08 4.45
C MET A 349 15.55 8.54 5.00
N ARG A 350 15.48 8.34 6.31
CA ARG A 350 14.26 7.89 6.98
C ARG A 350 13.12 8.91 6.85
N ASN A 351 13.42 10.19 7.04
CA ASN A 351 12.44 11.26 6.82
C ASN A 351 11.97 11.30 5.36
N TYR A 352 12.85 11.09 4.37
CA TYR A 352 12.44 10.99 2.97
C TYR A 352 11.58 9.75 2.72
N ARG A 353 11.90 8.60 3.31
CA ARG A 353 11.04 7.41 3.24
C ARG A 353 9.64 7.70 3.79
N TYR A 354 9.56 8.36 4.94
CA TYR A 354 8.28 8.77 5.54
C TYR A 354 7.51 9.76 4.67
N ALA A 355 8.19 10.75 4.09
CA ALA A 355 7.58 11.64 3.11
C ALA A 355 7.02 10.86 1.91
N GLY A 356 7.77 9.88 1.39
CA GLY A 356 7.33 8.99 0.32
C GLY A 356 6.06 8.21 0.69
N SER A 357 5.93 7.70 1.91
CA SER A 357 4.71 7.03 2.38
C SER A 357 3.50 7.99 2.37
N TYR A 358 3.68 9.19 2.91
CA TYR A 358 2.61 10.20 2.96
C TYR A 358 2.23 10.72 1.59
N PHE A 359 3.19 10.90 0.68
CA PHE A 359 2.90 11.30 -0.70
C PHE A 359 2.23 10.19 -1.47
N TRP A 360 2.68 8.93 -1.35
CA TRP A 360 2.03 7.79 -1.97
C TRP A 360 0.57 7.67 -1.53
N TYR A 361 0.32 7.77 -0.21
CA TYR A 361 -1.03 7.70 0.33
C TYR A 361 -1.86 8.92 -0.12
N GLY A 362 -1.32 10.13 0.03
CA GLY A 362 -1.99 11.36 -0.36
C GLY A 362 -2.30 11.43 -1.85
N SER A 363 -1.43 10.91 -2.71
CA SER A 363 -1.68 10.85 -4.14
C SER A 363 -2.67 9.75 -4.50
N LEU A 364 -2.49 8.55 -3.96
CA LEU A 364 -3.37 7.42 -4.24
C LEU A 364 -4.80 7.69 -3.78
N PHE A 365 -4.97 8.23 -2.56
CA PHE A 365 -6.26 8.54 -1.94
C PHE A 365 -6.74 9.96 -2.19
N THR A 366 -5.95 10.75 -2.92
CA THR A 366 -6.30 12.13 -3.28
C THR A 366 -6.54 13.01 -2.03
N GLU A 367 -5.75 12.78 -0.98
CA GLU A 367 -5.87 13.42 0.32
C GLU A 367 -4.78 14.47 0.55
N ILE A 368 -5.21 15.68 0.93
CA ILE A 368 -4.33 16.83 1.10
C ILE A 368 -3.52 16.77 2.41
N GLU A 369 -4.11 16.30 3.51
CA GLU A 369 -3.43 16.27 4.81
C GLU A 369 -2.19 15.36 4.80
N PRO A 370 -2.24 14.15 4.23
CA PRO A 370 -1.03 13.35 3.99
C PRO A 370 0.03 14.11 3.17
N ILE A 371 -0.33 14.80 2.09
CA ILE A 371 0.64 15.58 1.29
C ILE A 371 1.30 16.68 2.13
N LYS A 372 0.54 17.40 2.97
CA LYS A 372 1.09 18.40 3.90
C LYS A 372 2.07 17.79 4.91
N THR A 373 1.73 16.64 5.46
CA THR A 373 2.60 15.92 6.38
C THR A 373 3.87 15.44 5.66
N GLY A 374 3.74 14.92 4.43
CA GLY A 374 4.87 14.56 3.58
C GLY A 374 5.83 15.74 3.33
N ASN A 375 5.29 16.93 3.03
CA ASN A 375 6.09 18.15 2.88
C ASN A 375 6.88 18.50 4.16
N THR A 376 6.29 18.27 5.33
CA THR A 376 6.98 18.46 6.61
C THR A 376 8.16 17.49 6.76
N TYR A 377 7.98 16.23 6.39
CA TYR A 377 9.06 15.22 6.42
C TYR A 377 10.17 15.50 5.40
N ILE A 378 9.85 16.04 4.21
CA ILE A 378 10.87 16.52 3.26
C ILE A 378 11.75 17.59 3.90
N GLN A 379 11.14 18.57 4.57
CA GLN A 379 11.90 19.65 5.23
C GLN A 379 12.80 19.11 6.35
N GLN A 380 12.30 18.17 7.16
CA GLN A 380 13.10 17.50 8.18
C GLN A 380 14.26 16.69 7.58
N GLY A 381 13.98 15.96 6.47
CA GLY A 381 14.99 15.23 5.71
C GLY A 381 16.08 16.14 5.17
N PHE A 382 15.72 17.29 4.60
CA PHE A 382 16.69 18.28 4.14
C PHE A 382 17.55 18.81 5.28
N SER A 383 16.96 19.13 6.43
CA SER A 383 17.72 19.60 7.59
C SER A 383 18.78 18.58 8.02
N LYS A 384 18.37 17.32 8.22
CA LYS A 384 19.28 16.25 8.67
C LYS A 384 20.36 15.91 7.65
N ASN A 385 20.00 15.93 6.37
CA ASN A 385 20.96 15.70 5.31
C ASN A 385 21.95 16.86 5.19
N ASN A 386 21.49 18.11 5.29
CA ASN A 386 22.36 19.29 5.29
C ASN A 386 23.36 19.28 6.44
N ASP A 387 22.95 18.87 7.65
CA ASP A 387 23.88 18.70 8.78
C ASP A 387 25.00 17.69 8.46
N ALA A 388 24.67 16.59 7.77
CA ALA A 388 25.64 15.58 7.36
C ALA A 388 26.56 16.07 6.21
N LEU A 389 25.99 16.74 5.21
CA LEU A 389 26.73 17.30 4.06
C LEU A 389 27.70 18.39 4.50
N GLU A 390 27.28 19.29 5.40
CA GLU A 390 28.12 20.36 5.95
C GLU A 390 29.30 19.78 6.74
N ALA A 391 29.06 18.78 7.59
CA ALA A 391 30.13 18.09 8.34
C ALA A 391 31.18 17.42 7.41
N LEU A 392 30.75 17.03 6.21
CA LEU A 392 31.61 16.51 5.17
C LEU A 392 32.18 17.60 4.26
N ASP A 393 32.01 18.89 4.51
CA ASP A 393 32.33 20.00 3.59
C ASP A 393 31.89 19.71 2.14
N ILE A 394 30.61 19.38 2.00
CA ILE A 394 29.86 19.29 0.73
C ILE A 394 28.90 20.49 0.70
N GLU A 395 28.60 20.99 -0.49
CA GLU A 395 27.57 22.03 -0.66
C GLU A 395 26.21 21.49 -0.18
N THR A 396 25.53 22.28 0.65
CA THR A 396 24.21 21.93 1.21
C THR A 396 23.12 22.10 0.18
N ILE A 397 21.99 21.43 0.40
CA ILE A 397 20.80 21.52 -0.44
C ILE A 397 20.14 22.89 -0.22
N GLU A 398 19.94 23.65 -1.30
CA GLU A 398 19.23 24.93 -1.30
C GLU A 398 17.70 24.67 -1.28
N THR A 399 17.15 24.49 -0.08
CA THR A 399 15.74 24.11 0.12
C THR A 399 14.75 25.15 -0.42
N GLU A 400 15.15 26.41 -0.54
CA GLU A 400 14.32 27.50 -1.07
C GLU A 400 14.05 27.39 -2.59
N LEU A 401 14.87 26.60 -3.31
CA LEU A 401 14.71 26.37 -4.74
C LEU A 401 13.78 25.20 -5.07
N PHE A 402 13.41 24.40 -4.08
CA PHE A 402 12.51 23.27 -4.28
C PHE A 402 11.05 23.73 -4.19
N GLU A 403 10.32 23.50 -5.26
CA GLU A 403 8.86 23.57 -5.22
C GLU A 403 8.34 22.34 -4.46
N MET A 404 7.47 22.57 -3.49
CA MET A 404 6.89 21.49 -2.70
C MET A 404 5.67 20.93 -3.43
N PRO A 405 5.38 19.62 -3.30
CA PRO A 405 4.13 19.04 -3.76
C PRO A 405 2.90 19.88 -3.36
N SER A 406 2.01 20.10 -4.34
CA SER A 406 0.81 20.90 -4.22
C SER A 406 -0.12 20.34 -3.16
N THR A 407 -0.64 21.21 -2.29
CA THR A 407 -1.68 20.87 -1.33
C THR A 407 -3.09 21.15 -1.87
N ASP A 408 -3.21 21.31 -3.19
CA ASP A 408 -4.45 21.48 -3.93
C ASP A 408 -4.52 20.41 -5.01
N VAL A 409 -5.51 19.52 -4.90
CA VAL A 409 -5.61 18.32 -5.75
C VAL A 409 -5.97 18.71 -7.19
N PHE A 410 -6.97 19.59 -7.33
CA PHE A 410 -7.41 20.12 -8.61
C PHE A 410 -7.61 21.63 -8.46
N PRO A 411 -6.53 22.43 -8.52
CA PRO A 411 -6.60 23.87 -8.26
C PRO A 411 -7.50 24.63 -9.25
N ASN A 412 -7.75 24.03 -10.41
CA ASN A 412 -8.58 24.60 -11.47
C ASN A 412 -10.01 24.03 -11.49
N ALA A 413 -10.35 23.13 -10.57
CA ALA A 413 -11.67 22.53 -10.49
C ALA A 413 -12.75 23.60 -10.35
N LYS A 414 -13.83 23.39 -11.07
CA LYS A 414 -15.01 24.25 -11.05
C LYS A 414 -15.97 23.80 -9.95
N TYR A 415 -16.70 24.72 -9.35
CA TYR A 415 -17.77 24.31 -8.43
C TYR A 415 -19.04 23.93 -9.20
N ILE A 416 -19.97 23.24 -8.53
CA ILE A 416 -21.31 23.03 -9.07
C ILE A 416 -21.87 24.39 -9.54
N TYR A 417 -22.58 24.38 -10.67
CA TYR A 417 -23.12 25.53 -11.41
C TYR A 417 -22.10 26.37 -12.20
N GLU A 418 -20.80 26.12 -12.07
CA GLU A 418 -19.78 26.81 -12.87
C GLU A 418 -19.56 26.10 -14.21
N ASN A 419 -19.50 26.90 -15.28
CA ASN A 419 -19.24 26.39 -16.62
C ASN A 419 -17.74 26.09 -16.80
N PHE A 420 -17.46 24.95 -17.40
CA PHE A 420 -16.19 24.66 -18.04
C PHE A 420 -16.34 24.90 -19.55
N GLU A 421 -15.65 25.90 -20.07
CA GLU A 421 -15.65 26.22 -21.50
C GLU A 421 -14.43 25.57 -22.16
N TYR A 422 -14.68 24.82 -23.23
CA TYR A 422 -13.65 24.09 -23.95
C TYR A 422 -13.90 24.14 -25.46
N GLN A 423 -12.91 23.66 -26.22
CA GLN A 423 -13.02 23.58 -27.67
C GLN A 423 -12.98 22.14 -28.13
N ASP A 424 -13.65 21.84 -29.24
CA ASP A 424 -13.47 20.53 -29.87
C ASP A 424 -12.01 20.31 -30.31
N THR A 425 -11.63 19.06 -30.59
CA THR A 425 -10.25 18.68 -30.96
C THR A 425 -9.65 19.54 -32.09
N TYR A 426 -10.49 20.04 -33.01
CA TYR A 426 -10.06 20.90 -34.12
C TYR A 426 -10.01 22.40 -33.79
N LYS A 427 -10.38 22.80 -32.58
CA LYS A 427 -10.45 24.17 -32.06
C LYS A 427 -11.37 25.08 -32.89
N ARG A 428 -12.47 24.51 -33.39
CA ARG A 428 -13.44 25.16 -34.28
C ARG A 428 -14.81 25.38 -33.64
N ASN A 429 -15.17 24.60 -32.63
CA ASN A 429 -16.42 24.74 -31.91
C ASN A 429 -16.15 25.14 -30.47
N ASP A 430 -16.90 26.12 -29.97
CA ASP A 430 -16.87 26.54 -28.58
C ASP A 430 -18.02 25.84 -27.85
N ILE A 431 -17.69 25.09 -26.80
CA ILE A 431 -18.58 24.20 -26.06
C ILE A 431 -18.52 24.57 -24.58
N SER A 432 -19.66 24.53 -23.89
CA SER A 432 -19.71 24.66 -22.43
C SER A 432 -20.26 23.38 -21.84
N ALA A 433 -19.59 22.86 -20.82
CA ALA A 433 -20.06 21.79 -19.95
C ALA A 433 -20.27 22.34 -18.54
N LYS A 434 -21.23 21.78 -17.80
CA LYS A 434 -21.51 22.19 -16.42
C LYS A 434 -22.06 21.03 -15.62
N LEU A 435 -21.60 20.90 -14.38
CA LEU A 435 -22.27 20.10 -13.36
C LEU A 435 -23.41 20.92 -12.73
N SER A 436 -24.65 20.61 -13.09
CA SER A 436 -25.84 21.39 -12.73
C SER A 436 -26.39 21.08 -11.35
N SER A 437 -26.29 19.84 -10.89
CA SER A 437 -26.70 19.43 -9.55
C SER A 437 -26.21 18.01 -9.29
N PHE A 438 -26.31 17.56 -8.05
CA PHE A 438 -26.26 16.14 -7.75
C PHE A 438 -27.29 15.79 -6.69
N SER A 439 -27.66 14.52 -6.64
CA SER A 439 -28.46 13.95 -5.55
C SER A 439 -27.97 12.55 -5.25
N SER A 440 -28.36 11.99 -4.11
CA SER A 440 -28.00 10.64 -3.71
C SER A 440 -29.20 9.88 -3.17
N THR A 441 -29.30 8.58 -3.47
CA THR A 441 -30.30 7.70 -2.87
C THR A 441 -29.84 6.24 -2.93
N ASP A 442 -30.32 5.42 -2.01
CA ASP A 442 -29.98 3.98 -1.95
C ASP A 442 -30.73 3.18 -3.03
N THR A 443 -31.75 3.76 -3.67
CA THR A 443 -32.59 3.08 -4.66
C THR A 443 -33.10 4.04 -5.72
N TYR A 444 -33.13 3.60 -6.97
CA TYR A 444 -33.87 4.28 -8.04
C TYR A 444 -34.74 3.29 -8.82
N VAL A 445 -35.70 3.81 -9.59
CA VAL A 445 -36.50 3.01 -10.53
C VAL A 445 -36.18 3.43 -11.96
N LEU A 446 -35.75 2.46 -12.77
CA LEU A 446 -35.56 2.64 -14.20
C LEU A 446 -36.86 2.26 -14.92
N LYS A 447 -37.44 3.20 -15.66
CA LYS A 447 -38.56 2.95 -16.58
C LYS A 447 -38.01 2.99 -18.00
N GLN A 448 -38.25 1.96 -18.80
CA GLN A 448 -37.86 1.91 -20.21
C GLN A 448 -38.92 1.14 -21.00
N GLY A 449 -39.64 1.83 -21.88
CA GLY A 449 -40.88 1.33 -22.47
C GLY A 449 -41.85 0.82 -21.38
N ASP A 450 -42.28 -0.44 -21.51
CA ASP A 450 -43.16 -1.10 -20.53
C ASP A 450 -42.39 -1.76 -19.37
N ASN A 451 -41.05 -1.75 -19.41
CA ASN A 451 -40.23 -2.36 -18.37
C ASN A 451 -40.01 -1.38 -17.21
N VAL A 452 -40.12 -1.89 -15.99
CA VAL A 452 -39.89 -1.14 -14.75
C VAL A 452 -38.97 -1.96 -13.86
N GLU A 453 -37.77 -1.46 -13.64
CA GLU A 453 -36.75 -2.12 -12.84
C GLU A 453 -36.41 -1.28 -11.61
N ARG A 454 -36.40 -1.91 -10.43
CA ARG A 454 -36.01 -1.27 -9.18
C ARG A 454 -34.57 -1.64 -8.85
N ASN A 455 -33.69 -0.66 -8.86
CA ASN A 455 -32.26 -0.83 -8.59
C ASN A 455 -31.95 -0.41 -7.16
N VAL A 456 -31.37 -1.31 -6.37
CA VAL A 456 -30.92 -1.06 -4.98
C VAL A 456 -29.40 -1.11 -4.97
N ALA A 457 -28.74 -0.16 -4.31
CA ALA A 457 -27.28 -0.05 -4.34
C ALA A 457 -26.57 -1.27 -3.67
N GLY A 458 -27.26 -1.93 -2.74
CA GLY A 458 -26.68 -2.99 -1.92
C GLY A 458 -26.06 -2.43 -0.64
N TYR A 459 -25.73 -3.31 0.31
CA TYR A 459 -25.17 -2.89 1.61
C TYR A 459 -23.82 -2.17 1.43
N GLY A 460 -23.62 -1.06 2.12
CA GLY A 460 -22.38 -0.27 2.08
C GLY A 460 -22.25 0.69 0.90
N TYR A 461 -23.26 0.77 0.02
CA TYR A 461 -23.24 1.64 -1.15
C TYR A 461 -24.49 2.50 -1.24
N LYS A 462 -24.39 3.61 -1.97
CA LYS A 462 -25.53 4.42 -2.44
C LYS A 462 -25.32 4.80 -3.91
N TYR A 463 -26.40 5.17 -4.59
CA TYR A 463 -26.29 5.78 -5.90
C TYR A 463 -26.18 7.29 -5.77
N ILE A 464 -25.37 7.89 -6.64
CA ILE A 464 -25.32 9.34 -6.84
C ILE A 464 -25.65 9.68 -8.28
N PHE A 465 -26.32 10.82 -8.45
CA PHE A 465 -26.91 11.24 -9.72
C PHE A 465 -26.49 12.67 -10.06
N PRO A 466 -25.26 12.87 -10.54
CA PRO A 466 -24.85 14.15 -11.08
C PRO A 466 -25.63 14.44 -12.38
N VAL A 467 -26.10 15.67 -12.49
CA VAL A 467 -26.78 16.20 -13.68
C VAL A 467 -25.79 17.04 -14.45
N VAL A 468 -25.49 16.64 -15.68
CA VAL A 468 -24.57 17.36 -16.56
C VAL A 468 -25.32 18.08 -17.66
N GLU A 469 -24.85 19.27 -18.01
CA GLU A 469 -25.44 20.13 -19.03
C GLU A 469 -24.38 20.55 -20.05
N PHE A 470 -24.66 20.34 -21.33
CA PHE A 470 -23.80 20.71 -22.46
C PHE A 470 -24.46 21.74 -23.35
N HIS A 471 -23.70 22.73 -23.78
CA HIS A 471 -24.15 23.80 -24.68
C HIS A 471 -23.21 23.93 -25.87
N HIS A 472 -23.76 23.97 -27.07
CA HIS A 472 -23.02 24.39 -28.25
C HIS A 472 -23.09 25.92 -28.39
N LEU A 473 -22.07 26.62 -27.86
CA LEU A 473 -22.02 28.08 -27.84
C LEU A 473 -21.90 28.67 -29.26
N GLY A 474 -21.14 28.00 -30.12
CA GLY A 474 -21.05 28.31 -31.54
C GLY A 474 -19.81 27.73 -32.20
N TYR A 475 -19.58 28.17 -33.44
CA TYR A 475 -18.46 27.71 -34.25
C TYR A 475 -17.71 28.87 -34.89
N ARG A 476 -16.40 28.69 -35.10
CA ARG A 476 -15.47 29.67 -35.68
C ARG A 476 -15.13 29.26 -37.11
N GLY A 477 -15.11 30.23 -38.02
CA GLY A 477 -14.71 30.01 -39.42
C GLY A 477 -15.49 28.87 -40.10
N THR A 478 -14.78 27.83 -40.53
CA THR A 478 -15.35 26.62 -41.18
C THR A 478 -15.76 25.54 -40.17
N GLY A 479 -16.06 25.90 -38.92
CA GLY A 479 -16.57 24.98 -37.91
C GLY A 479 -17.95 24.42 -38.25
N SER A 480 -18.31 23.34 -37.59
CA SER A 480 -19.55 22.61 -37.85
C SER A 480 -20.75 23.30 -37.19
N SER A 481 -21.92 23.27 -37.81
CA SER A 481 -23.16 23.70 -37.14
C SER A 481 -23.63 22.70 -36.08
N ARG A 482 -22.93 21.58 -35.91
CA ARG A 482 -23.27 20.45 -35.06
C ARG A 482 -22.03 19.92 -34.34
N ILE A 483 -22.14 19.71 -33.04
CA ILE A 483 -21.16 19.01 -32.22
C ILE A 483 -21.73 17.67 -31.74
N THR A 484 -20.86 16.79 -31.26
CA THR A 484 -21.25 15.58 -30.52
C THR A 484 -20.79 15.76 -29.09
N THR A 485 -21.66 15.46 -28.12
CA THR A 485 -21.28 15.47 -26.70
C THR A 485 -20.38 14.27 -26.37
N PRO A 486 -19.65 14.29 -25.24
CA PRO A 486 -18.90 13.13 -24.76
C PRO A 486 -19.78 11.90 -24.52
N ASP A 487 -19.17 10.72 -24.47
CA ASP A 487 -19.83 9.47 -24.09
C ASP A 487 -20.10 9.39 -22.58
N THR A 488 -20.92 8.42 -22.14
CA THR A 488 -21.12 8.17 -20.71
C THR A 488 -19.84 7.70 -20.02
N ASP A 489 -19.01 6.97 -20.77
CA ASP A 489 -17.80 6.33 -20.27
C ASP A 489 -16.64 7.33 -20.11
N ASP A 490 -16.79 8.55 -20.65
CA ASP A 490 -15.83 9.64 -20.50
C ASP A 490 -15.96 10.35 -19.13
N PHE A 491 -16.92 9.95 -18.30
CA PHE A 491 -17.15 10.52 -16.97
C PHE A 491 -16.76 9.56 -15.85
N SER A 492 -15.99 10.09 -14.89
CA SER A 492 -15.67 9.40 -13.66
C SER A 492 -15.82 10.31 -12.44
N ILE A 493 -15.94 9.68 -11.27
CA ILE A 493 -15.90 10.36 -9.97
C ILE A 493 -14.68 9.84 -9.23
N PHE A 494 -13.84 10.76 -8.77
CA PHE A 494 -12.74 10.47 -7.87
C PHE A 494 -13.18 10.78 -6.44
N TYR A 495 -13.17 9.77 -5.59
CA TYR A 495 -13.48 9.90 -4.16
C TYR A 495 -12.59 8.97 -3.35
N ASN A 496 -11.88 9.53 -2.36
CA ASN A 496 -10.88 8.81 -1.56
C ASN A 496 -9.96 7.94 -2.45
N GLY A 497 -9.45 8.50 -3.54
CA GLY A 497 -8.53 7.80 -4.45
C GLY A 497 -9.09 6.72 -5.35
N GLU A 498 -10.35 6.35 -5.16
CA GLU A 498 -11.01 5.40 -6.03
C GLU A 498 -11.69 6.15 -7.16
N GLU A 499 -11.50 5.62 -8.37
CA GLU A 499 -12.22 6.06 -9.55
C GLU A 499 -13.51 5.23 -9.69
N TYR A 500 -14.64 5.92 -9.65
CA TYR A 500 -15.96 5.35 -9.88
C TYR A 500 -16.41 5.71 -11.30
N THR A 501 -16.56 4.69 -12.14
CA THR A 501 -17.03 4.86 -13.51
C THR A 501 -18.54 4.95 -13.59
N SER A 502 -19.04 5.60 -14.64
CA SER A 502 -20.48 5.74 -14.84
C SER A 502 -21.13 4.38 -15.10
N ILE A 503 -22.21 4.09 -14.39
CA ILE A 503 -23.09 2.94 -14.62
C ILE A 503 -24.44 3.38 -15.21
N THR A 504 -24.44 4.53 -15.88
CA THR A 504 -25.65 5.13 -16.45
C THR A 504 -26.33 4.14 -17.40
N PRO A 505 -27.60 3.80 -17.17
CA PRO A 505 -28.31 2.87 -18.04
C PRO A 505 -28.52 3.49 -19.44
N SER A 506 -28.26 2.70 -20.47
CA SER A 506 -28.44 3.14 -21.85
C SER A 506 -29.92 3.37 -22.17
N PRO A 507 -30.30 4.53 -22.75
CA PRO A 507 -31.67 4.77 -23.20
C PRO A 507 -31.99 4.09 -24.54
N TYR A 508 -31.09 3.29 -25.10
CA TYR A 508 -31.31 2.59 -26.37
C TYR A 508 -31.91 1.20 -26.16
N VAL A 509 -33.04 0.93 -26.80
CA VAL A 509 -33.61 -0.42 -26.92
C VAL A 509 -33.22 -0.98 -28.29
N GLY A 510 -32.22 -1.86 -28.30
CA GLY A 510 -31.58 -2.33 -29.52
C GLY A 510 -30.77 -1.23 -30.20
N ARG A 511 -31.26 -0.70 -31.33
CA ARG A 511 -30.62 0.42 -32.07
C ARG A 511 -31.46 1.70 -32.08
N THR A 512 -32.54 1.72 -31.32
CA THR A 512 -33.50 2.83 -31.32
C THR A 512 -33.43 3.52 -29.98
N LEU A 513 -33.31 4.85 -30.00
CA LEU A 513 -33.40 5.67 -28.80
C LEU A 513 -34.83 5.61 -28.26
N ASP A 514 -34.98 5.15 -27.02
CA ASP A 514 -36.24 5.23 -26.29
C ASP A 514 -36.26 6.51 -25.44
N THR A 515 -36.91 7.54 -25.98
CA THR A 515 -37.08 8.85 -25.32
C THR A 515 -37.97 8.80 -24.08
N THR A 516 -38.57 7.65 -23.77
CA THR A 516 -39.35 7.44 -22.55
C THR A 516 -38.52 6.85 -21.40
N THR A 517 -37.25 6.50 -21.66
CA THR A 517 -36.35 6.00 -20.61
C THR A 517 -36.18 7.04 -19.51
N TYR A 518 -36.48 6.70 -18.26
CA TYR A 518 -36.49 7.63 -17.14
C TYR A 518 -35.99 6.98 -15.85
N ILE A 519 -35.14 7.69 -15.10
CA ILE A 519 -34.63 7.31 -13.78
C ILE A 519 -35.47 8.06 -12.74
N GLU A 520 -36.42 7.39 -12.10
CA GLU A 520 -37.28 8.00 -11.07
C GLU A 520 -36.59 8.00 -9.70
N PRO A 521 -36.61 9.12 -8.94
CA PRO A 521 -37.30 10.39 -9.22
C PRO A 521 -36.45 11.47 -9.91
N ILE A 522 -35.29 11.12 -10.46
CA ILE A 522 -34.23 12.06 -10.82
C ILE A 522 -34.44 12.72 -12.19
N GLY A 523 -34.55 11.96 -13.28
CA GLY A 523 -34.58 12.52 -14.63
C GLY A 523 -34.25 11.55 -15.75
N TYR A 524 -33.99 12.10 -16.95
CA TYR A 524 -33.61 11.33 -18.13
C TYR A 524 -32.12 10.95 -18.07
N PRO A 525 -31.75 9.68 -18.36
CA PRO A 525 -30.34 9.29 -18.38
C PRO A 525 -29.56 10.08 -19.43
N TYR A 526 -28.31 10.42 -19.09
CA TYR A 526 -27.37 10.98 -20.03
C TYR A 526 -27.03 9.96 -21.12
N TYR A 527 -26.92 10.42 -22.35
CA TYR A 527 -26.38 9.65 -23.46
C TYR A 527 -25.71 10.58 -24.45
N LYS A 528 -24.73 10.03 -25.17
CA LYS A 528 -24.07 10.72 -26.26
C LYS A 528 -25.05 11.16 -27.32
N MET A 529 -25.09 12.46 -27.61
CA MET A 529 -25.96 13.01 -28.64
C MET A 529 -25.28 14.11 -29.43
N ASN A 530 -25.95 14.57 -30.49
CA ASN A 530 -25.45 15.69 -31.26
C ASN A 530 -26.28 16.94 -30.97
N LEU A 531 -25.59 18.08 -30.82
CA LEU A 531 -26.21 19.38 -30.57
C LEU A 531 -25.97 20.32 -31.74
N ASN A 532 -27.06 20.90 -32.27
CA ASN A 532 -26.95 22.00 -33.20
C ASN A 532 -26.52 23.28 -32.47
N ARG A 533 -26.13 24.29 -33.25
CA ARG A 533 -25.73 25.60 -32.71
C ARG A 533 -26.80 26.18 -31.78
N LYS A 534 -26.38 26.61 -30.59
CA LYS A 534 -27.21 27.17 -29.50
C LYS A 534 -28.20 26.18 -28.88
N GLU A 535 -28.10 24.89 -29.18
CA GLU A 535 -28.82 23.87 -28.43
C GLU A 535 -28.08 23.55 -27.13
N ALA A 536 -28.87 23.18 -26.14
CA ALA A 536 -28.42 22.67 -24.87
C ALA A 536 -29.00 21.28 -24.64
N TYR A 537 -28.26 20.45 -23.92
CA TYR A 537 -28.70 19.13 -23.50
C TYR A 537 -28.33 18.91 -22.04
N GLU A 538 -29.29 18.38 -21.29
CA GLU A 538 -29.13 18.01 -19.90
C GLU A 538 -29.42 16.52 -19.75
N GLY A 539 -28.61 15.82 -18.97
CA GLY A 539 -28.77 14.40 -18.71
C GLY A 539 -28.25 14.02 -17.33
N VAL A 540 -28.83 12.95 -16.78
CA VAL A 540 -28.48 12.38 -15.49
C VAL A 540 -27.47 11.25 -15.70
N LEU A 541 -26.31 11.35 -15.08
CA LEU A 541 -25.40 10.21 -14.95
C LEU A 541 -25.71 9.44 -13.66
N VAL A 542 -25.36 8.15 -13.61
CA VAL A 542 -25.52 7.30 -12.44
C VAL A 542 -24.18 6.72 -12.05
N PHE A 543 -23.82 6.86 -10.77
CA PHE A 543 -22.65 6.22 -10.19
C PHE A 543 -23.07 5.46 -8.93
N LYS A 544 -22.38 4.36 -8.65
CA LYS A 544 -22.50 3.63 -7.39
C LYS A 544 -21.24 3.87 -6.58
N VAL A 545 -21.40 4.47 -5.40
CA VAL A 545 -20.30 4.90 -4.53
C VAL A 545 -20.51 4.37 -3.12
N PRO A 546 -19.48 4.36 -2.25
CA PRO A 546 -19.61 4.02 -0.85
C PRO A 546 -20.70 4.83 -0.14
N HIS A 547 -21.37 4.21 0.82
CA HIS A 547 -22.48 4.83 1.54
C HIS A 547 -22.04 6.09 2.32
N ASP A 548 -20.82 6.08 2.84
CA ASP A 548 -20.18 7.20 3.53
C ASP A 548 -19.64 8.29 2.59
N PHE A 549 -19.88 8.20 1.27
CA PHE A 549 -19.43 9.19 0.29
C PHE A 549 -19.74 10.61 0.75
N ASP A 550 -18.66 11.39 0.90
CA ASP A 550 -18.65 12.79 1.26
C ASP A 550 -18.35 13.65 0.02
N PRO A 551 -19.35 14.39 -0.51
CA PRO A 551 -19.16 15.27 -1.67
C PRO A 551 -18.08 16.34 -1.46
N ALA A 552 -17.74 16.68 -0.21
CA ALA A 552 -16.69 17.64 0.09
C ALA A 552 -15.28 17.15 -0.28
N LYS A 553 -15.12 15.83 -0.42
CA LYS A 553 -13.85 15.16 -0.76
C LYS A 553 -13.85 14.56 -2.17
N ALA A 554 -14.91 14.81 -2.95
CA ALA A 554 -15.09 14.18 -4.24
C ALA A 554 -14.98 15.17 -5.40
N TYR A 555 -14.45 14.67 -6.51
CA TYR A 555 -14.33 15.38 -7.77
C TYR A 555 -15.03 14.58 -8.87
N MET A 556 -15.67 15.28 -9.79
CA MET A 556 -16.17 14.70 -11.02
C MET A 556 -15.24 15.13 -12.15
N VAL A 557 -14.78 14.15 -12.92
CA VAL A 557 -13.87 14.36 -14.05
C VAL A 557 -14.59 13.97 -15.34
N LEU A 558 -14.38 14.78 -16.36
CA LEU A 558 -14.77 14.51 -17.73
C LEU A 558 -13.51 14.53 -18.60
N ASP A 559 -13.19 13.38 -19.18
CA ASP A 559 -12.09 13.21 -20.13
C ASP A 559 -12.52 13.75 -21.51
N LEU A 560 -11.79 14.74 -22.02
CA LEU A 560 -11.98 15.31 -23.36
C LEU A 560 -10.83 14.92 -24.32
N GLY A 561 -9.98 13.98 -23.92
CA GLY A 561 -8.81 13.48 -24.63
C GLY A 561 -7.55 14.29 -24.33
N ASP A 562 -7.46 15.50 -24.89
CA ASP A 562 -6.26 16.36 -24.74
C ASP A 562 -6.35 17.28 -23.49
N GLU A 563 -7.51 17.33 -22.84
CA GLU A 563 -7.78 18.12 -21.64
C GLU A 563 -8.84 17.43 -20.78
N GLU A 564 -8.90 17.80 -19.49
CA GLU A 564 -9.91 17.29 -18.55
C GLU A 564 -10.73 18.46 -17.99
N ALA A 565 -12.03 18.24 -17.87
CA ALA A 565 -12.91 19.14 -17.14
C ALA A 565 -13.20 18.56 -15.76
N VAL A 566 -12.79 19.28 -14.71
CA VAL A 566 -12.92 18.82 -13.32
C VAL A 566 -13.87 19.71 -12.53
N TRP A 567 -14.80 19.11 -11.80
CA TRP A 567 -15.67 19.81 -10.87
C TRP A 567 -15.55 19.27 -9.44
N HIS A 568 -15.59 20.16 -8.46
CA HIS A 568 -15.94 19.80 -7.09
C HIS A 568 -17.38 19.31 -7.03
N MET A 569 -17.63 18.26 -6.24
CA MET A 569 -18.97 17.73 -5.99
C MET A 569 -19.74 18.49 -4.90
N LEU A 570 -19.30 19.70 -4.54
CA LEU A 570 -20.00 20.61 -3.62
C LEU A 570 -20.30 21.97 -4.29
N PRO A 571 -21.38 22.65 -3.86
CA PRO A 571 -21.57 24.08 -4.16
C PRO A 571 -20.47 24.93 -3.52
N ARG A 572 -20.23 26.14 -4.03
CA ARG A 572 -19.31 27.12 -3.42
C ARG A 572 -19.67 27.50 -1.99
#